data_AF-A0A667WGM6-F1
#
_entry.id   AF-A0A667WGM6-F1
#
_cell.length_a   1.000
_cell.length_b   1.000
_cell.length_c   1.000
_cell.angle_alpha   90.00
_cell.angle_beta   90.00
_cell.angle_gamma   90.00
#
_symmetry.space_group_name_H-M   'P 1'
#
loop_
_entity.id
_entity.type
_entity.pdbx_description
1 polymer ?
#
loop_
_entity_poly.entity_id
_entity_poly.type
_entity_poly.pdbx_seq_one_letter_code
_entity_poly.pdbx_strand_id
1 'polypeptide(L)'
;NPEDRWDCIQAFYQLVNKESDGPQVATRLLAHKIQSPQEREALQALTVLEACMNNCGQRFHSEAAKFRFLNELIKVLSPKRPSRHSVATSACSNTRRVMKTATV
;
A
#
# COMPACT_ATOMS: atom_id res chain seq x y z
N ASN A 1 -16.85 5.96 -11.56
CA ASN A 1 -16.83 7.36 -11.13
C ASN A 1 -15.57 7.62 -10.29
N PRO A 2 -14.83 8.72 -10.46
CA PRO A 2 -13.70 9.06 -9.59
C PRO A 2 -14.10 9.44 -8.16
N GLU A 3 -15.31 9.95 -7.95
CA GLU A 3 -15.86 10.30 -6.63
C GLU A 3 -16.13 9.04 -5.79
N ASP A 4 -16.86 8.06 -6.33
CA ASP A 4 -17.10 6.77 -5.65
C ASP A 4 -15.78 6.08 -5.23
N ARG A 5 -14.71 6.28 -6.01
CA ARG A 5 -13.39 5.72 -5.70
C ARG A 5 -12.78 6.37 -4.46
N TRP A 6 -12.91 7.68 -4.32
CA TRP A 6 -12.41 8.39 -3.14
C TRP A 6 -13.22 8.04 -1.90
N ASP A 7 -14.54 7.93 -2.02
CA ASP A 7 -15.41 7.51 -0.91
C ASP A 7 -15.07 6.10 -0.43
N CYS A 8 -14.78 5.17 -1.34
CA CYS A 8 -14.30 3.83 -1.00
C CYS A 8 -12.97 3.85 -0.24
N ILE A 9 -12.02 4.70 -0.66
CA ILE A 9 -10.71 4.83 -0.01
C ILE A 9 -10.89 5.43 1.39
N GLN A 10 -11.77 6.43 1.53
CA GLN A 10 -12.10 7.05 2.80
C GLN A 10 -12.74 6.07 3.78
N ALA A 11 -13.76 5.34 3.33
CA ALA A 11 -14.40 4.31 4.13
C ALA A 11 -13.39 3.25 4.58
N PHE A 12 -12.44 2.88 3.72
CA PHE A 12 -11.39 1.92 4.06
C PHE A 12 -10.52 2.41 5.22
N TYR A 13 -9.89 3.58 5.12
CA TYR A 13 -8.99 4.03 6.19
C TYR A 13 -9.74 4.38 7.49
N GLN A 14 -11.01 4.82 7.38
CA GLN A 14 -11.88 5.01 8.55
C GLN A 14 -12.14 3.69 9.29
N LEU A 15 -12.42 2.61 8.55
CA LEU A 15 -12.59 1.27 9.12
C LEU A 15 -11.29 0.77 9.77
N VAL A 16 -10.15 0.99 9.11
CA VAL A 16 -8.83 0.65 9.65
C VAL A 16 -8.55 1.34 10.98
N ASN A 17 -8.95 2.61 11.12
CA ASN A 17 -8.78 3.36 12.35
C ASN A 17 -9.74 2.92 13.46
N LYS A 18 -10.97 2.55 13.09
CA LYS A 18 -12.02 2.12 14.02
C LYS A 18 -11.71 0.77 14.66
N GLU A 19 -11.22 -0.19 13.88
CA GLU A 19 -10.97 -1.54 14.36
C GLU A 19 -9.65 -1.66 15.13
N SER A 20 -9.63 -2.51 16.16
CA SER A 20 -8.42 -2.72 16.99
C SER A 20 -7.30 -3.42 16.22
N ASP A 21 -7.66 -4.39 15.38
CA ASP A 21 -6.77 -5.17 14.50
C ASP A 21 -6.71 -4.61 13.06
N GLY A 22 -7.50 -3.56 12.78
CA GLY A 22 -7.60 -2.89 11.48
C GLY A 22 -6.24 -2.62 10.82
N PRO A 23 -5.27 -2.00 11.52
CA PRO A 23 -3.93 -1.75 10.97
C PRO A 23 -3.19 -3.02 10.50
N GLN A 24 -3.29 -4.10 11.28
CA GLN A 24 -2.61 -5.36 10.99
C GLN A 24 -3.27 -6.08 9.80
N VAL A 25 -4.60 -6.08 9.76
CA VAL A 25 -5.37 -6.69 8.67
C VAL A 25 -5.15 -5.91 7.36
N ALA A 26 -5.21 -4.58 7.43
CA ALA A 26 -5.05 -3.71 6.26
C ALA A 26 -3.66 -3.82 5.64
N THR A 27 -2.59 -3.77 6.43
CA THR A 27 -1.22 -3.94 5.92
C THR A 27 -1.03 -5.31 5.26
N ARG A 28 -1.58 -6.38 5.83
CA ARG A 28 -1.56 -7.72 5.21
C ARG A 28 -2.30 -7.77 3.88
N LEU A 29 -3.49 -7.19 3.80
CA LEU A 29 -4.29 -7.13 2.58
C LEU A 29 -3.59 -6.31 1.49
N LEU A 30 -3.06 -5.13 1.85
CA LEU A 30 -2.36 -4.24 0.93
C LEU A 30 -1.10 -4.89 0.38
N ALA A 31 -0.31 -5.58 1.22
CA ALA A 31 0.88 -6.30 0.75
C ALA A 31 0.55 -7.34 -0.33
N HIS A 32 -0.56 -8.06 -0.18
CA HIS A 32 -1.02 -9.04 -1.16
C HIS A 32 -1.49 -8.36 -2.46
N LYS A 33 -2.24 -7.25 -2.37
CA LYS A 33 -2.76 -6.53 -3.55
C LYS A 33 -1.67 -5.79 -4.32
N ILE A 34 -0.64 -5.28 -3.64
CA ILE A 34 0.52 -4.64 -4.29
C ILE A 34 1.34 -5.66 -5.09
N GLN A 35 1.33 -6.93 -4.68
CA GLN A 35 1.93 -8.04 -5.42
C GLN A 35 1.06 -8.59 -6.55
N SER A 36 -0.13 -8.03 -6.78
CA SER A 36 -1.01 -8.51 -7.83
C SER A 36 -0.30 -8.42 -9.19
N PRO A 37 -0.36 -9.48 -10.03
CA PRO A 37 0.21 -9.42 -11.38
C PRO A 37 -0.54 -8.43 -12.27
N GLN A 38 -1.74 -7.99 -11.85
CA GLN A 38 -2.51 -6.97 -12.53
C GLN A 38 -2.06 -5.58 -12.09
N GLU A 39 -1.46 -4.83 -13.01
CA GLU A 39 -0.95 -3.48 -12.74
C GLU A 39 -2.00 -2.56 -12.11
N ARG A 40 -3.24 -2.61 -12.61
CA ARG A 40 -4.33 -1.77 -12.08
C ARG A 40 -4.62 -2.05 -10.61
N GLU A 41 -4.63 -3.32 -10.20
CA GLU A 41 -4.88 -3.70 -8.81
C GLU A 41 -3.72 -3.25 -7.90
N ALA A 42 -2.49 -3.45 -8.35
CA ALA A 42 -1.30 -3.05 -7.61
C ALA A 42 -1.23 -1.52 -7.43
N LEU A 43 -1.53 -0.75 -8.49
CA LEU A 43 -1.58 0.71 -8.42
C LEU A 43 -2.67 1.21 -7.49
N GLN A 44 -3.87 0.63 -7.54
CA GLN A 44 -4.96 0.98 -6.62
C GLN A 44 -4.57 0.68 -5.17
N ALA A 45 -3.92 -0.46 -4.91
CA ALA A 45 -3.45 -0.81 -3.58
C ALA A 45 -2.38 0.16 -3.06
N LEU A 46 -1.48 0.64 -3.93
CA LEU A 46 -0.51 1.68 -3.57
C LEU A 46 -1.21 3.01 -3.24
N THR A 47 -2.25 3.40 -3.97
CA THR A 47 -3.04 4.60 -3.65
C THR A 47 -3.77 4.49 -2.31
N VAL A 48 -4.35 3.32 -2.00
CA VAL A 48 -4.98 3.08 -0.69
C VAL A 48 -3.93 3.10 0.42
N LEU A 49 -2.77 2.46 0.22
CA LEU A 49 -1.67 2.46 1.17
C LEU A 49 -1.20 3.89 1.48
N GLU A 50 -1.04 4.72 0.46
CA GLU A 50 -0.71 6.12 0.63
C GLU A 50 -1.77 6.89 1.44
N ALA A 51 -3.05 6.70 1.13
CA ALA A 51 -4.13 7.33 1.88
C ALA A 51 -4.10 6.90 3.36
N CYS A 52 -3.86 5.62 3.65
CA CYS A 52 -3.72 5.12 5.03
C CYS A 52 -2.48 5.71 5.73
N MET A 53 -1.34 5.84 5.05
CA MET A 53 -0.15 6.49 5.62
C MET A 53 -0.42 7.95 5.98
N ASN A 54 -1.27 8.66 5.24
CA ASN A 54 -1.60 10.05 5.54
C ASN A 54 -2.69 10.21 6.61
N ASN A 55 -3.60 9.23 6.78
CA ASN A 55 -4.82 9.39 7.58
C ASN A 55 -4.96 8.45 8.79
N CYS A 56 -4.15 7.39 8.91
CA CYS A 56 -4.28 6.40 9.99
C CYS A 56 -3.31 6.57 11.17
N GLY A 57 -2.32 7.46 11.03
CA GLY A 57 -1.37 7.78 12.09
C GLY A 57 -0.52 6.59 12.58
N GLN A 58 0.01 6.74 13.80
CA GLN A 58 1.09 5.92 14.38
C GLN A 58 0.79 4.41 14.46
N ARG A 59 -0.46 4.03 14.73
CA ARG A 59 -0.88 2.60 14.77
C ARG A 59 -0.69 1.92 13.43
N PHE A 60 -1.05 2.57 12.33
CA PHE A 60 -0.87 2.04 10.99
C PHE A 60 0.60 2.08 10.56
N HIS A 61 1.30 3.19 10.86
CA HIS A 61 2.72 3.32 10.56
C HIS A 61 3.55 2.22 11.23
N SER A 62 3.24 1.88 12.48
CA SER A 62 3.91 0.81 13.22
C SER A 62 3.77 -0.55 12.54
N GLU A 63 2.61 -0.87 11.97
CA GLU A 63 2.41 -2.10 11.21
C GLU A 63 3.09 -2.05 9.83
N ALA A 64 3.02 -0.91 9.15
CA ALA A 64 3.64 -0.70 7.83
C ALA A 64 5.18 -0.70 7.89
N ALA A 65 5.77 -0.27 9.01
CA ALA A 65 7.22 -0.26 9.22
C ALA A 65 7.78 -1.64 9.59
N LYS A 66 6.94 -2.66 9.85
CA LYS A 66 7.43 -4.01 10.16
C LYS A 66 8.16 -4.60 8.96
N PHE A 67 9.28 -5.26 9.22
CA PHE A 67 10.07 -5.98 8.21
C PHE A 67 9.24 -6.93 7.35
N ARG A 68 8.20 -7.55 7.93
CA ARG A 68 7.29 -8.42 7.18
C ARG A 68 6.62 -7.67 6.02
N PHE A 69 6.10 -6.46 6.25
CA PHE A 69 5.46 -5.66 5.20
C PHE A 69 6.49 -5.09 4.21
N LEU A 70 7.60 -4.57 4.73
CA LEU A 70 8.68 -4.02 3.91
C LEU A 70 9.30 -5.07 2.97
N ASN A 71 9.51 -6.30 3.44
CA ASN A 71 10.03 -7.39 2.60
C ASN A 71 9.11 -7.72 1.42
N GLU A 72 7.80 -7.66 1.62
CA GLU A 72 6.83 -7.86 0.55
C GLU A 72 6.91 -6.72 -0.48
N LEU A 73 7.10 -5.47 -0.05
CA LEU A 73 7.31 -4.34 -0.97
C LEU A 73 8.64 -4.42 -1.73
N ILE A 74 9.72 -4.82 -1.05
CA ILE A 74 11.05 -4.95 -1.67
C ILE A 74 11.03 -6.01 -2.78
N LYS A 75 10.30 -7.13 -2.61
CA LYS A 75 10.13 -8.15 -3.65
C LYS A 75 9.51 -7.59 -4.93
N VAL A 76 8.53 -6.69 -4.80
CA VAL A 76 7.86 -6.04 -5.94
C VAL A 76 8.79 -5.04 -6.64
N LEU A 77 9.59 -4.30 -5.86
CA LEU A 77 10.51 -3.28 -6.38
C LEU A 77 11.83 -3.86 -6.94
N SER A 78 12.26 -5.02 -6.47
CA SER A 78 13.47 -5.72 -6.93
C SER A 78 13.13 -7.01 -7.68
N PRO A 79 12.63 -6.92 -8.92
CA PRO A 79 12.42 -8.10 -9.74
C PRO A 79 13.80 -8.73 -10.06
N LYS A 80 14.09 -9.89 -9.47
CA LYS A 80 15.32 -10.67 -9.75
C LYS A 80 15.43 -11.13 -11.21
N ARG A 81 14.38 -10.97 -12.03
CA ARG A 81 14.39 -11.14 -13.49
C ARG A 81 13.44 -10.14 -14.15
N PRO A 82 13.82 -9.46 -15.25
CA PRO A 82 12.91 -8.58 -15.97
C PRO A 82 11.93 -9.43 -16.81
N SER A 83 10.80 -9.84 -16.23
CA SER A 83 9.66 -10.32 -17.00
C SER A 83 8.84 -9.14 -17.52
N ARG A 84 8.49 -9.21 -18.80
CA ARG A 84 8.12 -8.14 -19.75
C ARG A 84 6.74 -7.47 -19.53
N HIS A 85 6.29 -7.31 -18.29
CA HIS A 85 5.10 -6.54 -17.93
C HIS A 85 5.48 -5.53 -16.84
N SER A 86 5.90 -4.33 -17.26
CA SER A 86 6.55 -3.35 -16.36
C SER A 86 5.52 -2.56 -15.54
N VAL A 87 4.99 -3.18 -14.49
CA VAL A 87 4.30 -2.52 -13.36
C VAL A 87 5.25 -1.59 -12.58
N ALA A 88 6.57 -1.80 -12.76
CA ALA A 88 7.63 -1.18 -11.99
C ALA A 88 7.74 0.35 -12.18
N THR A 89 7.48 0.89 -13.37
CA THR A 89 7.72 2.32 -13.64
C THR A 89 6.73 3.22 -12.88
N SER A 90 5.45 2.86 -12.90
CA SER A 90 4.38 3.59 -12.19
C SER A 90 4.41 3.30 -10.68
N ALA A 91 4.68 2.04 -10.29
CA ALA A 91 4.77 1.65 -8.88
C ALA A 91 5.99 2.28 -8.17
N CYS A 92 7.13 2.44 -8.84
CA CYS A 92 8.35 2.97 -8.22
C CYS A 92 8.18 4.44 -7.78
N SER A 93 7.45 5.25 -8.56
CA SER A 93 7.13 6.65 -8.21
C SER A 93 6.26 6.75 -6.95
N ASN A 94 5.18 5.96 -6.86
CA ASN A 94 4.28 5.95 -5.70
C ASN A 94 4.95 5.31 -4.47
N THR A 95 5.71 4.24 -4.64
CA THR A 95 6.35 3.54 -3.51
C THR A 95 7.46 4.38 -2.89
N ARG A 96 8.21 5.17 -3.68
CA ARG A 96 9.20 6.12 -3.14
C ARG A 96 8.54 7.20 -2.26
N ARG A 97 7.30 7.58 -2.57
CA ARG A 97 6.52 8.56 -1.79
C ARG A 97 5.97 7.94 -0.49
N VAL A 98 5.51 6.69 -0.54
CA VAL A 98 5.09 5.91 0.65
C VAL A 98 6.26 5.62 1.60
N MET A 99 7.43 5.25 1.09
CA MET A 99 8.60 4.99 1.94
C MET A 99 9.11 6.27 2.63
N LYS A 100 9.05 7.42 1.96
CA LYS A 100 9.40 8.72 2.57
C LYS A 100 8.49 9.10 3.74
N THR A 101 7.18 8.82 3.64
CA THR A 101 6.23 9.09 4.73
C THR A 101 6.37 8.11 5.90
N ALA A 102 6.91 6.92 5.68
CA ALA A 102 7.19 5.96 6.75
C ALA A 102 8.47 6.24 7.55
N THR A 103 9.32 7.17 7.10
CA THR A 103 10.65 7.45 7.71
C THR A 103 10.69 8.78 8.51
N VAL A 104 9.54 9.43 8.73
CA VAL A 104 9.42 10.69 9.51
C VAL A 104 8.59 10.45 10.76
#